data_AF-A0A4R2L211-F1
#
_entry.id   AF-A0A4R2L211-F1
#
_cell.length_a   1.000
_cell.length_b   1.000
_cell.length_c   1.000
_cell.angle_alpha   90.00
_cell.angle_beta   90.00
_cell.angle_gamma   90.00
#
_symmetry.space_group_name_H-M   'P 1'
#
loop_
_entity.id
_entity.type
_entity.pdbx_description
1 polymer ?
#
loop_
_entity_poly.entity_id
_entity_poly.type
_entity_poly.pdbx_seq_one_letter_code
_entity_poly.pdbx_strand_id
1 'polypeptide(L)'
;MSTKRSDRLKRVAEHFGGDRDLASRRLGELRVAMDQADERLRDLRSYLDGYHAEFDQVRRAGTSAATLQNYRAFLTQLQGALEQQQRHVENARAAFERQKDVWYQARTQVRAIEQAAERKVEVERRVLDRAEQRQLDELSLQRFLGSRR
;
A
#
# COMPACT_ATOMS: atom_id res chain seq x y z
N MET A 1 11.91 -15.20 34.18
CA MET A 1 12.80 -14.36 33.35
C MET A 1 12.08 -13.04 33.08
N SER A 2 12.61 -11.90 33.53
CA SER A 2 11.98 -10.60 33.29
C SER A 2 12.06 -10.26 31.80
N THR A 3 10.91 -10.10 31.13
CA THR A 3 10.86 -9.79 29.70
C THR A 3 11.48 -8.42 29.44
N LYS A 4 12.53 -8.35 28.62
CA LYS A 4 13.24 -7.10 28.32
C LYS A 4 12.29 -6.11 27.65
N ARG A 5 12.57 -4.81 27.80
CA ARG A 5 11.69 -3.76 27.24
C ARG A 5 11.77 -3.76 25.72
N SER A 6 12.94 -4.09 25.16
CA SER A 6 13.15 -4.32 23.74
C SER A 6 12.22 -5.42 23.18
N ASP A 7 12.13 -6.56 23.85
CA ASP A 7 11.29 -7.69 23.42
C ASP A 7 9.80 -7.35 23.40
N ARG A 8 9.33 -6.53 24.35
CA ARG A 8 7.94 -6.03 24.33
C ARG A 8 7.69 -5.11 23.15
N LEU A 9 8.62 -4.22 22.83
CA LEU A 9 8.48 -3.30 21.67
C LEU A 9 8.50 -4.05 20.34
N LYS A 10 9.31 -5.11 20.22
CA LYS A 10 9.31 -5.99 19.03
C LYS A 10 7.95 -6.66 18.82
N ARG A 11 7.33 -7.21 19.86
CA ARG A 11 5.97 -7.79 19.77
C ARG A 11 4.92 -6.77 19.37
N VAL A 12 5.04 -5.54 19.87
CA VAL A 12 4.15 -4.44 19.46
C VAL A 12 4.37 -4.12 17.99
N ALA A 13 5.61 -4.04 17.50
CA ALA A 13 5.91 -3.84 16.08
C ALA A 13 5.34 -4.96 15.20
N GLU A 14 5.44 -6.22 15.64
CA GLU A 14 4.87 -7.39 14.94
C GLU A 14 3.35 -7.28 14.82
N HIS A 15 2.66 -6.89 15.90
CA HIS A 15 1.21 -6.69 15.88
C HIS A 15 0.78 -5.62 14.86
N PHE A 16 1.40 -4.44 14.91
CA PHE A 16 1.15 -3.38 13.93
C PHE A 16 1.63 -3.75 12.51
N GLY A 17 2.58 -4.67 12.39
CA GLY A 17 3.02 -5.27 11.13
C GLY A 17 1.88 -5.99 10.41
N GLY A 18 1.00 -6.66 11.15
CA GLY A 18 -0.21 -7.28 10.61
C GLY A 18 -1.13 -6.26 9.93
N ASP A 19 -1.39 -5.12 10.57
CA ASP A 19 -2.23 -4.06 10.01
C ASP A 19 -1.62 -3.45 8.74
N ARG A 20 -0.29 -3.23 8.74
CA ARG A 20 0.45 -2.76 7.56
C ARG A 20 0.30 -3.74 6.40
N ASP A 21 0.43 -5.03 6.66
CA ASP A 21 0.40 -6.07 5.62
C ASP A 21 -1.02 -6.24 5.06
N LEU A 22 -2.05 -6.19 5.92
CA LEU A 22 -3.45 -6.13 5.50
C LEU A 22 -3.72 -4.89 4.63
N ALA A 23 -3.25 -3.71 5.07
CA ALA A 23 -3.39 -2.49 4.30
C ALA A 23 -2.68 -2.55 2.94
N SER A 24 -1.53 -3.22 2.87
CA SER A 24 -0.77 -3.45 1.64
C SER A 24 -1.49 -4.38 0.68
N ARG A 25 -2.09 -5.47 1.17
CA ARG A 25 -2.89 -6.38 0.35
C ARG A 25 -4.09 -5.66 -0.26
N ARG A 26 -4.83 -4.92 0.57
CA ARG A 26 -5.98 -4.14 0.13
C ARG A 26 -5.60 -3.07 -0.89
N LEU A 27 -4.44 -2.43 -0.72
CA LEU A 27 -3.91 -1.47 -1.69
C LEU A 27 -3.65 -2.13 -3.05
N GLY A 28 -3.10 -3.36 -3.05
CA GLY A 28 -2.90 -4.15 -4.27
C GLY A 28 -4.21 -4.50 -4.97
N GLU A 29 -5.23 -4.93 -4.23
CA GLU A 29 -6.57 -5.21 -4.78
C GLU A 29 -7.18 -3.97 -5.44
N LEU A 30 -7.10 -2.82 -4.77
CA LEU A 30 -7.62 -1.55 -5.30
C LEU A 30 -6.83 -1.08 -6.52
N ARG A 31 -5.52 -1.34 -6.57
CA ARG A 31 -4.71 -1.05 -7.75
C ARG A 31 -5.20 -1.83 -8.97
N VAL A 32 -5.42 -3.14 -8.81
CA VAL A 32 -5.94 -3.98 -9.90
C VAL A 32 -7.32 -3.51 -10.34
N ALA A 33 -8.21 -3.20 -9.40
CA ALA A 33 -9.55 -2.69 -9.73
C ALA A 33 -9.51 -1.35 -10.48
N MET A 34 -8.61 -0.44 -10.09
CA MET A 34 -8.38 0.84 -10.77
C MET A 34 -7.86 0.61 -12.20
N ASP A 35 -6.83 -0.22 -12.37
CA ASP A 35 -6.23 -0.50 -13.67
C ASP A 35 -7.26 -1.14 -14.63
N GLN A 36 -8.09 -2.07 -14.13
CA GLN A 36 -9.19 -2.67 -14.89
C GLN A 36 -10.28 -1.65 -15.27
N ALA A 37 -10.59 -0.71 -14.38
CA ALA A 37 -11.55 0.35 -14.68
C ALA A 37 -11.03 1.29 -15.78
N ASP A 38 -9.74 1.65 -15.72
CA ASP A 38 -9.07 2.45 -16.74
C ASP A 38 -8.97 1.73 -18.09
N GLU A 39 -8.74 0.42 -18.08
CA GLU A 39 -8.75 -0.41 -19.29
C GLU A 39 -10.14 -0.43 -19.94
N ARG A 40 -11.20 -0.74 -19.18
CA ARG A 40 -12.58 -0.70 -19.70
C ARG A 40 -12.97 0.67 -20.27
N LEU A 41 -12.51 1.76 -19.65
CA LEU A 41 -12.75 3.10 -20.16
C LEU A 41 -12.04 3.34 -21.51
N ARG A 42 -10.80 2.87 -21.64
CA ARG A 42 -10.05 2.95 -22.90
C ARG A 42 -10.72 2.13 -24.00
N ASP A 43 -11.19 0.94 -23.68
CA ASP A 43 -11.88 0.08 -24.64
C ASP A 43 -13.17 0.73 -25.14
N LEU A 44 -13.99 1.31 -24.24
CA LEU A 44 -15.21 2.03 -24.65
C LEU A 44 -14.91 3.24 -25.54
N ARG A 45 -13.82 3.97 -25.27
CA ARG A 45 -13.39 5.10 -26.11
C ARG A 45 -12.92 4.62 -27.49
N SER A 46 -12.08 3.58 -27.53
CA SER A 46 -11.62 2.99 -28.78
C SER A 46 -12.78 2.44 -29.61
N TYR A 47 -13.77 1.84 -28.96
CA TYR A 47 -14.97 1.35 -29.62
C TYR A 47 -15.81 2.49 -30.20
N LEU A 48 -15.97 3.59 -29.47
CA LEU A 48 -16.65 4.80 -29.97
C LEU A 48 -15.95 5.36 -31.22
N ASP A 49 -14.63 5.49 -31.19
CA ASP A 49 -13.84 6.02 -32.31
C ASP A 49 -13.96 5.13 -33.56
N GLY A 50 -13.86 3.81 -33.39
CA GLY A 50 -14.05 2.84 -34.47
C GLY A 50 -15.47 2.90 -35.05
N TYR A 51 -16.48 3.03 -34.18
CA TYR A 51 -17.87 3.12 -34.59
C TYR A 51 -18.19 4.41 -35.37
N HIS A 52 -17.58 5.54 -35.00
CA HIS A 52 -17.66 6.79 -35.77
C HIS A 52 -17.05 6.63 -37.17
N ALA A 53 -15.88 6.01 -37.27
CA ALA A 53 -15.20 5.81 -38.55
C ALA A 53 -16.00 4.90 -39.50
N GLU A 54 -16.60 3.82 -38.98
CA GLU A 54 -17.47 2.92 -39.74
C GLU A 54 -18.73 3.64 -40.23
N PHE A 55 -19.40 4.40 -39.35
CA PHE A 55 -20.62 5.13 -39.71
C PHE A 55 -20.37 6.21 -40.77
N ASP A 56 -19.22 6.89 -40.73
CA ASP A 56 -18.87 7.88 -41.74
C ASP A 56 -18.73 7.27 -43.15
N GLN A 57 -18.26 6.03 -43.26
CA GLN A 57 -18.21 5.32 -44.54
C GLN A 57 -19.62 4.97 -45.04
N VAL A 58 -20.46 4.41 -44.16
CA VAL A 58 -21.86 4.05 -44.49
C VAL A 58 -22.67 5.28 -44.88
N ARG A 59 -22.46 6.41 -44.19
CA ARG A 59 -23.12 7.68 -44.50
C ARG A 59 -22.74 8.21 -45.89
N ARG A 60 -21.46 8.12 -46.28
CA ARG A 60 -20.98 8.56 -47.61
C ARG A 60 -21.52 7.69 -48.75
N ALA A 61 -21.78 6.40 -48.49
CA ALA A 61 -22.39 5.49 -49.45
C ALA A 61 -23.90 5.70 -49.65
N GLY A 62 -24.52 6.59 -48.87
CA GLY A 62 -25.97 6.79 -48.80
C GLY A 62 -26.60 5.86 -47.76
N THR A 63 -27.30 6.44 -46.78
CA THR A 63 -27.90 5.67 -45.68
C THR A 63 -29.37 6.02 -45.47
N SER A 64 -30.14 5.06 -44.93
CA SER A 64 -31.56 5.25 -44.66
C SER A 64 -31.80 6.09 -43.41
N ALA A 65 -32.98 6.72 -43.31
CA ALA A 65 -33.39 7.45 -42.10
C ALA A 65 -33.45 6.54 -40.86
N ALA A 66 -33.85 5.27 -41.04
CA ALA A 66 -33.88 4.28 -39.96
C ALA A 66 -32.47 3.97 -39.43
N THR A 67 -31.49 3.81 -40.31
CA THR A 67 -30.08 3.60 -39.94
C THR A 67 -29.54 4.78 -39.13
N LEU A 68 -29.86 6.00 -39.55
CA LEU A 68 -29.50 7.25 -38.84
C LEU A 68 -30.11 7.33 -37.43
N GLN A 69 -31.36 6.90 -37.26
CA GLN A 69 -32.01 6.88 -35.94
C GLN A 69 -31.37 5.85 -35.02
N ASN A 70 -31.14 4.62 -35.51
CA ASN A 70 -30.48 3.57 -34.75
C ASN A 70 -29.09 4.00 -34.27
N TYR A 71 -28.33 4.64 -35.17
CA TYR A 71 -27.01 5.21 -34.84
C TYR A 71 -27.07 6.20 -33.68
N ARG A 72 -27.99 7.16 -33.73
CA ARG A 72 -28.16 8.17 -32.66
C ARG A 72 -28.56 7.55 -31.32
N ALA A 73 -29.47 6.57 -31.35
CA ALA A 73 -29.91 5.87 -30.14
C ALA A 73 -28.73 5.12 -29.48
N PHE A 74 -27.95 4.39 -30.29
CA PHE A 74 -26.78 3.68 -29.82
C PHE A 74 -25.71 4.61 -29.26
N LEU A 75 -25.41 5.72 -29.96
CA LEU A 75 -24.46 6.73 -29.46
C LEU A 75 -24.88 7.29 -28.11
N THR A 76 -26.16 7.56 -27.91
CA THR A 76 -26.69 8.08 -26.64
C THR A 76 -26.45 7.07 -25.52
N GLN A 77 -26.71 5.79 -25.77
CA GLN A 77 -26.46 4.72 -24.80
C GLN A 77 -24.96 4.57 -24.49
N LEU A 78 -24.10 4.62 -25.52
CA LEU A 78 -22.65 4.50 -25.37
C LEU A 78 -22.04 5.68 -24.61
N GLN A 79 -22.51 6.90 -24.87
CA GLN A 79 -22.13 8.10 -24.10
C GLN A 79 -22.52 7.96 -22.63
N GLY A 80 -23.74 7.49 -22.35
CA GLY A 80 -24.17 7.21 -20.97
C GLY A 80 -23.29 6.16 -20.28
N ALA A 81 -22.90 5.10 -20.99
CA ALA A 81 -21.98 4.08 -20.47
C ALA A 81 -20.58 4.64 -20.21
N LEU A 82 -20.05 5.49 -21.11
CA LEU A 82 -18.77 6.18 -20.93
C LEU A 82 -18.77 7.08 -19.69
N GLU A 83 -19.83 7.87 -19.48
CA GLU A 83 -19.97 8.71 -18.29
C GLU A 83 -20.04 7.89 -16.99
N GLN A 84 -20.74 6.75 -17.02
CA GLN A 84 -20.77 5.83 -15.87
C GLN A 84 -19.40 5.22 -15.61
N GLN A 85 -18.70 4.77 -16.65
CA GLN A 85 -17.38 4.17 -16.52
C GLN A 85 -16.33 5.20 -16.07
N GLN A 86 -16.41 6.45 -16.53
CA GLN A 86 -15.57 7.55 -16.09
C GLN A 86 -15.72 7.80 -14.58
N ARG A 87 -16.96 7.88 -14.08
CA ARG A 87 -17.23 7.99 -12.64
C ARG A 87 -16.71 6.78 -11.87
N HIS A 88 -16.81 5.58 -12.43
CA HIS A 88 -16.27 4.37 -11.81
C HIS A 88 -14.74 4.42 -11.68
N VAL A 89 -14.03 4.90 -12.71
CA VAL A 89 -12.58 5.15 -12.68
C VAL A 89 -12.21 6.15 -11.59
N GLU A 90 -12.91 7.27 -11.51
CA GLU A 90 -12.67 8.31 -10.50
C GLU A 90 -12.85 7.76 -9.07
N ASN A 91 -13.91 6.98 -8.86
CA ASN A 91 -14.16 6.32 -7.58
C ASN A 91 -13.07 5.30 -7.22
N ALA A 92 -12.62 4.51 -8.19
CA ALA A 92 -11.55 3.53 -7.99
C ALA A 92 -10.21 4.21 -7.65
N ARG A 93 -9.86 5.28 -8.38
CA ARG A 93 -8.67 6.12 -8.09
C ARG A 93 -8.75 6.73 -6.70
N ALA A 94 -9.89 7.30 -6.33
CA ALA A 94 -10.08 7.89 -5.01
C ALA A 94 -10.00 6.84 -3.88
N ALA A 95 -10.53 5.63 -4.10
CA ALA A 95 -10.38 4.52 -3.16
C ALA A 95 -8.93 4.08 -3.01
N PHE A 96 -8.20 3.98 -4.12
CA PHE A 96 -6.77 3.64 -4.12
C PHE A 96 -5.94 4.68 -3.32
N GLU A 97 -6.12 5.98 -3.58
CA GLU A 97 -5.36 7.01 -2.86
C GLU A 97 -5.70 7.03 -1.36
N ARG A 98 -6.97 6.86 -0.97
CA ARG A 98 -7.33 6.73 0.45
C ARG A 98 -6.64 5.53 1.11
N GLN A 99 -6.62 4.38 0.44
CA GLN A 99 -5.97 3.19 0.99
C GLN A 99 -4.45 3.33 1.06
N LYS A 100 -3.86 4.07 0.12
CA LYS A 100 -2.42 4.36 0.10
C LYS A 100 -2.01 5.19 1.31
N ASP A 101 -2.82 6.16 1.71
CA ASP A 101 -2.61 6.94 2.93
C ASP A 101 -2.68 6.06 4.19
N VAL A 102 -3.67 5.16 4.26
CA VAL A 102 -3.80 4.18 5.35
C VAL A 102 -2.55 3.29 5.44
N TRP A 103 -2.10 2.74 4.31
CA TRP A 103 -0.89 1.93 4.27
C TRP A 103 0.36 2.72 4.69
N TYR A 104 0.48 3.97 4.25
CA TYR A 104 1.60 4.83 4.62
C TYR A 104 1.65 5.13 6.12
N GLN A 105 0.50 5.41 6.74
CA GLN A 105 0.38 5.62 8.18
C GLN A 105 0.78 4.36 8.96
N ALA A 106 0.22 3.19 8.60
CA ALA A 106 0.54 1.92 9.24
C ALA A 106 2.04 1.59 9.13
N ARG A 107 2.62 1.78 7.93
CA ARG A 107 4.05 1.57 7.70
C ARG A 107 4.91 2.51 8.54
N THR A 108 4.52 3.77 8.68
CA THR A 108 5.23 4.77 9.46
C THR A 108 5.21 4.43 10.95
N GLN A 109 4.04 3.99 11.46
CA GLN A 109 3.88 3.55 12.84
C GLN A 109 4.77 2.33 13.16
N VAL A 110 4.74 1.29 12.33
CA VAL A 110 5.59 0.10 12.50
C VAL A 110 7.07 0.51 12.56
N ARG A 111 7.52 1.33 11.59
CA ARG A 111 8.91 1.78 11.54
C ARG A 111 9.33 2.59 12.78
N ALA A 112 8.44 3.43 13.31
CA ALA A 112 8.72 4.19 14.52
C ALA A 112 8.92 3.28 15.75
N ILE A 113 8.12 2.22 15.86
CA ILE A 113 8.21 1.23 16.94
C ILE A 113 9.49 0.38 16.79
N GLU A 114 9.80 -0.08 15.58
CA GLU A 114 11.04 -0.82 15.28
C GLU A 114 12.28 -0.01 15.69
N GLN A 115 12.36 1.26 15.30
CA GLN A 115 13.45 2.15 15.70
C GLN A 115 13.50 2.35 17.22
N ALA A 116 12.35 2.42 17.90
CA ALA A 116 12.31 2.51 19.35
C ALA A 116 12.82 1.22 20.01
N ALA A 117 12.50 0.05 19.45
CA ALA A 117 13.00 -1.24 19.91
C ALA A 117 14.52 -1.34 19.75
N GLU A 118 15.06 -0.96 18.58
CA GLU A 118 16.50 -0.94 18.29
C GLU A 118 17.27 -0.08 19.30
N ARG A 119 16.78 1.15 19.56
CA ARG A 119 17.38 2.03 20.58
C ARG A 119 17.38 1.40 21.98
N LYS A 120 16.35 0.61 22.32
CA LYS A 120 16.29 -0.08 23.62
C LYS A 120 17.24 -1.26 23.69
N VAL A 121 17.40 -2.02 22.60
CA VAL A 121 18.42 -3.09 22.52
C VAL A 121 19.81 -2.52 22.77
N GLU A 122 20.15 -1.38 22.15
CA GLU A 122 21.47 -0.75 22.34
C GLU A 122 21.71 -0.30 23.78
N VAL A 123 20.71 0.29 24.43
CA VAL A 123 20.80 0.69 25.84
C VAL A 123 20.96 -0.54 26.74
N GLU A 124 20.17 -1.59 26.51
CA GLU A 124 20.25 -2.83 27.28
C GLU A 124 21.62 -3.51 27.12
N ARG A 125 22.20 -3.51 25.91
CA ARG A 125 23.56 -4.01 25.66
C ARG A 125 24.59 -3.24 26.47
N ARG A 126 24.59 -1.90 26.41
CA ARG A 126 25.53 -1.07 27.18
C ARG A 126 25.44 -1.26 28.69
N VAL A 127 24.25 -1.53 29.21
CA VAL A 127 24.06 -1.82 30.64
C VAL A 127 24.68 -3.17 31.00
N LEU A 128 24.49 -4.19 30.16
CA LEU A 128 25.10 -5.50 30.34
C LEU A 128 26.63 -5.43 30.25
N ASP A 129 27.18 -4.77 29.23
CA ASP A 129 28.62 -4.61 29.04
C ASP A 129 29.28 -3.95 30.27
N ARG A 130 28.64 -2.91 30.82
CA ARG A 130 29.11 -2.23 32.05
C ARG A 130 29.04 -3.12 33.29
N ALA A 131 28.02 -3.97 33.40
CA ALA A 131 27.88 -4.89 34.51
C ALA A 131 28.96 -5.99 34.45
N GLU A 132 29.20 -6.56 33.26
CA GLU A 132 30.26 -7.55 33.03
C GLU A 132 31.64 -6.97 33.32
N GLN A 133 31.92 -5.74 32.85
CA GLN A 133 33.19 -5.07 33.14
C GLN A 133 33.42 -4.91 34.65
N ARG A 134 32.41 -4.44 35.41
CA ARG A 134 32.52 -4.31 36.88
C ARG A 134 32.81 -5.64 37.57
N GLN A 135 32.15 -6.71 37.13
CA GLN A 135 32.37 -8.04 37.70
C GLN A 135 33.79 -8.55 37.41
N LEU A 136 34.33 -8.30 36.22
CA LEU A 136 35.71 -8.63 35.87
C LEU A 136 36.73 -7.84 36.71
N ASP A 137 36.47 -6.55 36.93
CA ASP A 137 37.31 -5.68 37.75
C ASP A 137 37.32 -6.15 39.22
N GLU A 138 36.17 -6.51 39.79
CA GLU A 138 36.06 -7.07 41.15
C GLU A 138 36.83 -8.38 41.31
N LEU A 139 36.68 -9.31 40.35
CA LEU A 139 37.42 -10.58 40.36
C LEU A 139 38.93 -10.35 40.24
N SER A 140 39.35 -9.38 39.43
CA SER A 140 40.76 -9.01 39.27
C SER A 140 41.34 -8.42 40.56
N LEU A 141 40.59 -7.56 41.24
CA LEU A 141 40.95 -7.01 42.55
C LEU A 141 41.04 -8.10 43.63
N GLN A 142 40.07 -9.02 43.69
CA GLN A 142 40.11 -10.13 44.64
C GLN A 142 41.33 -11.04 44.44
N ARG A 143 41.66 -11.38 43.19
CA ARG A 143 42.86 -12.17 42.87
C ARG A 143 44.15 -11.43 43.25
N PHE A 144 44.21 -10.13 42.96
CA PHE A 144 45.36 -9.30 43.34
C PHE A 144 45.57 -9.25 44.87
N LEU A 145 44.48 -9.08 45.63
CA LEU A 145 44.53 -9.08 47.09
C LEU A 145 44.87 -10.46 47.68
N GLY A 146 44.40 -11.55 47.06
CA GLY A 146 44.71 -12.92 47.46
C GLY A 146 46.16 -13.33 47.18
N SER A 147 46.78 -12.79 46.12
CA SER A 147 48.18 -13.05 45.75
C SER A 147 49.21 -12.33 46.63
N ARG A 148 48.78 -11.47 47.56
CA ARG A 148 49.62 -10.69 48.48
C ARG A 148 49.68 -11.25 49.91
N ARG A 149 49.16 -12.47 50.13
CA ARG A 149 49.22 -13.20 51.40
C ARG A 149 50.15 -14.39 51.31
#